data_AF-A0A8C6K730-F1
#
_entry.id   AF-A0A8C6K730-F1
#
_cell.length_a   1.000
_cell.length_b   1.000
_cell.length_c   1.000
_cell.angle_alpha   90.00
_cell.angle_beta   90.00
_cell.angle_gamma   90.00
#
_symmetry.space_group_name_H-M   'P 1'
#
loop_
_entity.id
_entity.type
_entity.pdbx_description
1 polymer ?
#
loop_
_entity_poly.entity_id
_entity_poly.type
_entity_poly.pdbx_seq_one_letter_code
_entity_poly.pdbx_strand_id
1 'polypeptide(L)'
;MPGPRRDRPAVLLLLGALLAADLYFHLWPRARRELRAGAPSCPCVLRRPPVPSAPQPPLRTRAASALRRLFAHPLYRSAPPGPAEPLLGAREALRYYRRKAARWNRRHKLYREELNLTSPSAPLLLRPEASWLQFHLGISRDGLYPRSSPAVTRLLRDMQEFTTISADYSQDEKALLGACDCSQIVKPSGVHLKLVLRFQDFGKAMFKPMRQKREEETPEDFFYFVDFQRHNAEIAAFHLDRILDFRRVPPTVGRMINVTKDILEVTKNEILQSVFFVSPASNVCFFAKCPYMCKTEYAVCGNPHLLEGSLSAFLPSLNLAPRLSIPNPWIRSYSFDGKEEWEVNPLYCNTVREIYPYSNGNRLLNIVDMAIFDFLIGNMDRHHYEMFTKFGDDGFLLHLDNARGFGRHSHDETSILAPLSQCCIIKRTTFLRLQLLAEPEYRLSDVMRESLLQDRLAPVLTEPHLLALDRRLQLILRAVSKCIDTYGEAKVVANDSTQPEAPASDRVKLTT
;
A
#
# COMPACT_ATOMS: atom_id res chain seq x y z
N MET A 1 69.99 -21.34 39.22
CA MET A 1 68.64 -20.87 38.79
C MET A 1 68.84 -20.16 37.46
N PRO A 2 68.28 -20.64 36.34
CA PRO A 2 66.84 -20.88 36.15
C PRO A 2 66.49 -22.32 35.70
N GLY A 3 65.24 -22.70 35.97
CA GLY A 3 64.69 -24.06 35.86
C GLY A 3 64.34 -24.56 34.44
N PRO A 4 63.83 -25.80 34.35
CA PRO A 4 63.56 -26.45 33.07
C PRO A 4 62.33 -25.82 32.39
N ARG A 5 62.49 -25.49 31.10
CA ARG A 5 61.46 -24.87 30.25
C ARG A 5 60.22 -25.78 30.15
N ARG A 6 59.12 -25.35 30.78
CA ARG A 6 57.88 -26.11 31.00
C ARG A 6 56.79 -25.92 29.92
N ASP A 7 57.13 -25.37 28.75
CA ASP A 7 56.11 -24.92 27.77
C ASP A 7 56.05 -25.72 26.45
N ARG A 8 56.89 -26.75 26.26
CA ARG A 8 56.85 -27.58 25.05
C ARG A 8 55.51 -28.28 24.78
N PRO A 9 54.77 -28.84 25.78
CA PRO A 9 53.51 -29.51 25.49
C PRO A 9 52.38 -28.53 25.12
N ALA A 10 52.39 -27.32 25.67
CA ALA A 10 51.37 -26.29 25.38
C ALA A 10 51.50 -25.76 23.94
N VAL A 11 52.73 -25.56 23.46
CA VAL A 11 52.98 -25.12 22.07
C VAL A 11 52.58 -26.21 21.06
N LEU A 12 52.84 -27.49 21.37
CA LEU A 12 52.42 -28.61 20.53
C LEU A 12 50.88 -28.74 20.47
N LEU A 13 50.19 -28.54 21.58
CA LEU A 13 48.72 -28.53 21.62
C LEU A 13 48.13 -27.37 20.80
N LEU A 14 48.73 -26.17 20.91
CA LEU A 14 48.27 -25.01 20.14
C LEU A 14 48.49 -25.20 18.64
N LEU A 15 49.64 -25.73 18.23
CA LEU A 15 49.93 -26.05 16.83
C LEU A 15 49.00 -27.15 16.30
N GLY A 16 48.71 -28.17 17.12
CA GLY A 16 47.73 -29.21 16.78
C GLY A 16 46.32 -28.67 16.58
N ALA A 17 45.88 -27.75 17.45
CA ALA A 17 44.56 -27.11 17.33
C ALA A 17 44.47 -26.22 16.09
N LEU A 18 45.52 -25.44 15.78
CA LEU A 18 45.58 -24.62 14.57
C LEU A 18 45.59 -25.47 13.30
N LEU A 19 46.36 -26.56 13.28
CA LEU A 19 46.38 -27.49 12.14
C LEU A 19 45.01 -28.13 11.94
N ALA A 20 44.32 -28.56 13.01
CA ALA A 20 42.98 -29.14 12.94
C ALA A 20 41.94 -28.13 12.42
N ALA A 21 42.02 -26.87 12.87
CA ALA A 21 41.17 -25.80 12.38
C ALA A 21 41.40 -25.52 10.89
N ASP A 22 42.65 -25.45 10.44
CA ASP A 22 42.99 -25.20 9.04
C ASP A 22 42.54 -26.36 8.14
N LEU A 23 42.68 -27.60 8.63
CA LEU A 23 42.21 -28.79 7.93
C LEU A 23 40.67 -28.82 7.81
N TYR A 24 39.95 -28.41 8.86
CA TYR A 24 38.48 -28.40 8.87
C TYR A 24 37.87 -27.24 8.06
N PHE A 25 38.41 -26.03 8.19
CA PHE A 25 37.82 -24.84 7.57
C PHE A 25 38.34 -24.55 6.15
N HIS A 26 39.57 -24.95 5.82
CA HIS A 26 40.18 -24.61 4.53
C HIS A 26 40.41 -25.82 3.62
N LEU A 27 40.96 -26.92 4.14
CA LEU A 27 41.30 -28.09 3.32
C LEU A 27 40.09 -28.99 3.05
N TRP A 28 39.25 -29.27 4.06
CA TRP A 28 38.08 -30.15 3.93
C TRP A 28 37.03 -29.64 2.92
N PRO A 29 36.68 -28.35 2.85
CA PRO A 29 35.72 -27.85 1.85
C PRO A 29 36.28 -27.85 0.42
N ARG A 30 37.61 -27.86 0.24
CA ARG A 30 38.27 -28.01 -1.07
C ARG A 30 38.28 -29.47 -1.51
N ALA A 31 38.68 -30.39 -0.63
CA ALA A 31 38.63 -31.83 -0.90
C ALA A 31 37.20 -32.31 -1.24
N ARG A 32 36.18 -31.78 -0.53
CA ARG A 32 34.77 -32.09 -0.80
C ARG A 32 34.26 -31.57 -2.15
N ARG A 33 34.89 -30.52 -2.69
CA ARG A 33 34.60 -30.00 -4.04
C ARG A 33 35.25 -30.86 -5.13
N GLU A 34 36.50 -31.28 -4.93
CA GLU A 34 37.19 -32.16 -5.87
C GLU A 34 36.58 -33.58 -5.91
N LEU A 35 36.18 -34.13 -4.77
CA LEU A 35 35.47 -35.42 -4.69
C LEU A 35 34.08 -35.38 -5.35
N ARG A 36 33.44 -34.20 -5.46
CA ARG A 36 32.18 -34.03 -6.20
C ARG A 36 32.37 -33.82 -7.70
N ALA A 37 33.56 -33.43 -8.14
CA ALA A 37 33.88 -33.21 -9.55
C ALA A 37 34.34 -34.49 -10.28
N GLY A 38 34.62 -35.57 -9.55
CA GLY A 38 35.14 -36.84 -10.07
C GLY A 38 34.12 -37.94 -10.40
N ALA A 39 32.86 -37.60 -10.68
CA ALA A 39 31.89 -38.60 -11.18
C ALA A 39 31.99 -38.69 -12.73
N PRO A 40 32.28 -39.86 -13.32
CA PRO A 40 32.49 -39.98 -14.76
C PRO A 40 31.18 -39.84 -15.54
N SER A 41 31.23 -39.02 -16.59
CA SER A 41 30.17 -38.91 -17.61
C SER A 41 30.29 -40.07 -18.60
N CYS A 42 29.27 -40.94 -18.64
CA CYS A 42 29.14 -41.95 -19.69
C CYS A 42 28.64 -41.31 -21.00
N PRO A 43 29.24 -41.60 -22.18
CA PRO A 43 28.67 -41.25 -23.46
C PRO A 43 27.82 -42.42 -23.98
N CYS A 44 26.51 -42.25 -24.00
CA CYS A 44 25.61 -43.17 -24.72
C CYS A 44 24.90 -42.39 -25.83
N VAL A 45 25.39 -42.56 -27.06
CA VAL A 45 24.64 -42.33 -28.28
C VAL A 45 23.75 -43.54 -28.51
N LEU A 46 22.43 -43.40 -28.46
CA LEU A 46 21.48 -44.34 -29.05
C LEU A 46 20.19 -43.62 -29.46
N ARG A 47 19.78 -43.90 -30.71
CA ARG A 47 18.63 -43.37 -31.45
C ARG A 47 17.32 -43.43 -30.66
N ARG A 48 16.53 -42.35 -30.75
CA ARG A 48 15.11 -42.32 -30.31
C ARG A 48 14.21 -43.08 -31.30
N PRO A 49 13.38 -44.04 -30.86
CA PRO A 49 12.18 -44.44 -31.59
C PRO A 49 11.04 -43.41 -31.35
N PRO A 50 10.00 -43.36 -32.19
CA PRO A 50 8.92 -42.39 -32.05
C PRO A 50 8.07 -42.75 -30.82
N VAL A 51 7.90 -41.78 -29.93
CA VAL A 51 7.00 -41.88 -28.77
C VAL A 51 5.56 -41.67 -29.26
N PRO A 52 4.58 -42.52 -28.87
CA PRO A 52 3.18 -42.27 -29.18
C PRO A 52 2.73 -40.98 -28.48
N SER A 53 2.01 -40.15 -29.22
CA SER A 53 1.48 -38.87 -28.77
C SER A 53 0.77 -39.00 -27.42
N ALA A 54 1.38 -38.47 -26.37
CA ALA A 54 0.68 -38.14 -25.14
C ALA A 54 -0.51 -37.23 -25.50
N PRO A 55 -1.68 -37.39 -24.85
CA PRO A 55 -2.81 -36.52 -25.12
C PRO A 55 -2.35 -35.09 -24.85
N GLN A 56 -2.46 -34.24 -25.87
CA GLN A 56 -2.27 -32.82 -25.71
C GLN A 56 -3.10 -32.36 -24.50
N PRO A 57 -2.56 -31.53 -23.59
CA PRO A 57 -3.42 -30.84 -22.66
C PRO A 57 -4.50 -30.17 -23.51
N PRO A 58 -5.79 -30.26 -23.14
CA PRO A 58 -6.84 -29.70 -23.97
C PRO A 58 -6.40 -28.29 -24.32
N LEU A 59 -6.40 -27.96 -25.63
CA LEU A 59 -6.22 -26.60 -26.10
C LEU A 59 -6.94 -25.73 -25.11
N ARG A 60 -6.22 -24.88 -24.38
CA ARG A 60 -6.82 -23.85 -23.53
C ARG A 60 -7.65 -23.03 -24.50
N THR A 61 -8.91 -23.41 -24.70
CA THR A 61 -9.99 -22.54 -25.13
C THR A 61 -9.75 -21.29 -24.34
N ARG A 62 -9.42 -20.19 -25.04
CA ARG A 62 -9.00 -18.91 -24.49
C ARG A 62 -9.85 -18.59 -23.26
N ALA A 63 -9.39 -19.00 -22.08
CA ALA A 63 -10.24 -19.00 -20.90
C ALA A 63 -10.58 -17.54 -20.66
N ALA A 64 -11.87 -17.22 -20.62
CA ALA A 64 -12.30 -15.84 -20.49
C ALA A 64 -11.65 -15.24 -19.24
N SER A 65 -10.92 -14.14 -19.43
CA SER A 65 -10.29 -13.32 -18.38
C SER A 65 -11.14 -13.30 -17.11
N ALA A 66 -10.61 -13.80 -16.00
CA ALA A 66 -11.32 -13.86 -14.72
C ALA A 66 -11.69 -12.46 -14.25
N LEU A 67 -10.78 -11.50 -14.45
CA LEU A 67 -11.01 -10.10 -14.13
C LEU A 67 -12.15 -9.49 -14.96
N ARG A 68 -12.19 -9.76 -16.28
CA ARG A 68 -13.29 -9.27 -17.14
C ARG A 68 -14.62 -9.92 -16.76
N ARG A 69 -14.63 -11.21 -16.42
CA ARG A 69 -15.83 -11.91 -15.95
C ARG A 69 -16.34 -11.28 -14.65
N LEU A 70 -15.45 -11.00 -13.69
CA LEU A 70 -15.81 -10.33 -12.44
C LEU A 70 -16.53 -8.99 -12.69
N PHE A 71 -15.94 -8.09 -13.47
CA PHE A 71 -16.56 -6.78 -13.75
C PHE A 71 -17.77 -6.87 -14.69
N ALA A 72 -17.98 -7.99 -15.37
CA ALA A 72 -19.21 -8.26 -16.12
C ALA A 72 -20.35 -8.79 -15.25
N HIS A 73 -20.06 -9.27 -14.03
CA HIS A 73 -21.05 -9.84 -13.12
C HIS A 73 -22.05 -8.77 -12.63
N PRO A 74 -23.36 -9.10 -12.47
CA PRO A 74 -24.38 -8.15 -12.02
C PRO A 74 -24.03 -7.39 -10.73
N LEU A 75 -23.37 -8.03 -9.76
CA LEU A 75 -22.92 -7.40 -8.51
C LEU A 75 -21.95 -6.21 -8.70
N TYR A 76 -21.30 -6.13 -9.86
CA TYR A 76 -20.40 -5.03 -10.26
C TYR A 76 -21.05 -4.06 -11.25
N ARG A 77 -22.26 -4.36 -11.73
CA ARG A 77 -23.01 -3.51 -12.68
C ARG A 77 -24.10 -2.68 -12.01
N SER A 78 -24.59 -3.08 -10.84
CA SER A 78 -25.65 -2.34 -10.12
C SER A 78 -25.23 -0.89 -9.86
N ALA A 79 -25.84 0.06 -10.58
CA ALA A 79 -25.55 1.47 -10.40
C ALA A 79 -26.10 1.95 -9.05
N PRO A 80 -25.40 2.86 -8.35
CA PRO A 80 -26.00 3.61 -7.25
C PRO A 80 -27.24 4.36 -7.77
N PRO A 81 -28.32 4.48 -6.97
CA PRO A 81 -29.49 5.22 -7.38
C PRO A 81 -29.19 6.73 -7.44
N GLY A 82 -29.25 7.31 -8.64
CA GLY A 82 -29.19 8.75 -8.88
C GLY A 82 -27.78 9.33 -9.12
N PRO A 83 -27.69 10.62 -9.51
CA PRO A 83 -26.43 11.31 -9.65
C PRO A 83 -25.79 11.53 -8.27
N ALA A 84 -24.64 10.90 -8.05
CA ALA A 84 -23.89 11.03 -6.81
C ALA A 84 -23.46 12.50 -6.57
N GLU A 85 -23.58 12.97 -5.33
CA GLU A 85 -23.14 14.30 -4.95
C GLU A 85 -21.62 14.45 -5.20
N PRO A 86 -21.17 15.39 -6.06
CA PRO A 86 -19.76 15.55 -6.37
C PRO A 86 -19.03 16.24 -5.21
N LEU A 87 -17.76 15.88 -4.98
CA LEU A 87 -16.94 16.51 -3.94
C LEU A 87 -16.66 17.98 -4.29
N LEU A 88 -16.25 18.25 -5.53
CA LEU A 88 -15.77 19.56 -5.98
C LEU A 88 -16.69 20.20 -7.02
N GLY A 89 -16.87 21.52 -6.93
CA GLY A 89 -17.43 22.30 -8.02
C GLY A 89 -16.39 22.55 -9.12
N ALA A 90 -16.67 22.12 -10.36
CA ALA A 90 -15.69 22.16 -11.46
C ALA A 90 -15.10 23.56 -11.73
N ARG A 91 -15.96 24.60 -11.76
CA ARG A 91 -15.52 25.99 -12.02
C ARG A 91 -14.59 26.52 -10.93
N GLU A 92 -14.89 26.22 -9.67
CA GLU A 92 -14.10 26.65 -8.53
C GLU A 92 -12.73 25.94 -8.49
N ALA A 93 -12.74 24.62 -8.65
CA ALA A 93 -11.54 23.81 -8.69
C ALA A 93 -10.60 24.26 -9.81
N LEU A 94 -11.11 24.45 -11.03
CA LEU A 94 -10.34 24.96 -12.17
C LEU A 94 -9.72 26.33 -11.87
N ARG A 95 -10.50 27.27 -11.29
CA ARG A 95 -10.00 28.60 -10.91
C ARG A 95 -8.89 28.50 -9.86
N TYR A 96 -9.04 27.64 -8.86
CA TYR A 96 -8.03 27.40 -7.83
C TYR A 96 -6.73 26.84 -8.44
N TYR A 97 -6.82 25.80 -9.27
CA TYR A 97 -5.64 25.18 -9.86
C TYR A 97 -4.94 26.08 -10.88
N ARG A 98 -5.67 26.90 -11.64
CA ARG A 98 -5.07 27.93 -12.52
C ARG A 98 -4.21 28.91 -11.71
N ARG A 99 -4.71 29.38 -10.56
CA ARG A 99 -3.94 30.25 -9.66
C ARG A 99 -2.70 29.55 -9.10
N LYS A 100 -2.80 28.26 -8.75
CA LYS A 100 -1.65 27.46 -8.28
C LYS A 100 -0.60 27.25 -9.37
N ALA A 101 -1.01 26.96 -10.61
CA ALA A 101 -0.13 26.82 -11.76
C ALA A 101 0.60 28.14 -12.06
N ALA A 102 -0.13 29.26 -12.09
CA ALA A 102 0.46 30.59 -12.26
C ALA A 102 1.47 30.94 -11.15
N ARG A 103 1.15 30.62 -9.87
CA ARG A 103 2.10 30.81 -8.75
C ARG A 103 3.33 29.92 -8.89
N TRP A 104 3.18 28.70 -9.39
CA TRP A 104 4.31 27.82 -9.65
C TRP A 104 5.21 28.38 -10.76
N ASN A 105 4.63 28.83 -11.88
CA ASN A 105 5.40 29.44 -12.98
C ASN A 105 6.21 30.66 -12.51
N ARG A 106 5.62 31.54 -11.68
CA ARG A 106 6.35 32.69 -11.10
C ARG A 106 7.55 32.26 -10.24
N ARG A 107 7.35 31.32 -9.32
CA ARG A 107 8.45 30.78 -8.49
C ARG A 107 9.48 30.02 -9.31
N HIS A 108 9.06 29.36 -10.38
CA HIS A 108 9.96 28.65 -11.26
C HIS A 108 10.86 29.61 -12.04
N LYS A 109 10.31 30.72 -12.54
CA LYS A 109 11.07 31.79 -13.18
C LYS A 109 12.12 32.38 -12.24
N LEU A 110 11.73 32.83 -11.04
CA LEU A 110 12.65 33.41 -10.06
C LEU A 110 13.82 32.49 -9.71
N TYR A 111 13.52 31.22 -9.41
CA TYR A 111 14.55 30.23 -9.09
C TYR A 111 15.55 30.00 -10.25
N ARG A 112 15.07 30.05 -11.50
CA ARG A 112 15.97 29.91 -12.66
C ARG A 112 16.86 31.14 -12.84
N GLU A 113 16.34 32.33 -12.53
CA GLU A 113 17.11 33.58 -12.52
C GLU A 113 18.18 33.54 -11.43
N GLU A 114 17.84 33.09 -10.21
CA GLU A 114 18.80 32.91 -9.11
C GLU A 114 19.94 31.94 -9.44
N LEU A 115 19.66 30.88 -10.21
CA LEU A 115 20.65 29.87 -10.62
C LEU A 115 21.30 30.14 -11.99
N ASN A 116 21.05 31.29 -12.62
CA ASN A 116 21.57 31.65 -13.95
C ASN A 116 21.28 30.58 -15.04
N LEU A 117 20.12 29.91 -14.96
CA LEU A 117 19.74 28.84 -15.89
C LEU A 117 19.15 29.42 -17.19
N THR A 118 19.97 29.50 -18.24
CA THR A 118 19.65 30.16 -19.52
C THR A 118 18.77 29.34 -20.48
N SER A 119 18.48 28.07 -20.21
CA SER A 119 17.65 27.26 -21.11
C SER A 119 16.18 27.76 -21.19
N PRO A 120 15.57 27.83 -22.38
CA PRO A 120 14.16 28.20 -22.50
C PRO A 120 13.27 27.15 -21.81
N SER A 121 12.36 27.60 -20.95
CA SER A 121 11.31 26.73 -20.39
C SER A 121 9.94 27.33 -20.70
N ALA A 122 9.10 26.57 -21.40
CA ALA A 122 7.73 26.98 -21.66
C ALA A 122 6.96 27.04 -20.32
N PRO A 123 6.14 28.07 -20.08
CA PRO A 123 5.29 28.13 -18.89
C PRO A 123 4.37 26.91 -18.83
N LEU A 124 4.21 26.34 -17.64
CA LEU A 124 3.30 25.21 -17.47
C LEU A 124 1.86 25.69 -17.62
N LEU A 125 1.13 25.08 -18.57
CA LEU A 125 -0.28 25.35 -18.81
C LEU A 125 -1.16 24.26 -18.17
N LEU A 126 -2.07 24.66 -17.29
CA LEU A 126 -3.06 23.75 -16.73
C LEU A 126 -4.09 23.38 -17.81
N ARG A 127 -4.13 22.11 -18.19
CA ARG A 127 -5.13 21.55 -19.13
C ARG A 127 -6.33 20.99 -18.35
N PRO A 128 -7.57 21.43 -18.65
CA PRO A 128 -8.76 20.87 -18.01
C PRO A 128 -8.88 19.34 -18.18
N GLU A 129 -8.34 18.80 -19.27
CA GLU A 129 -8.41 17.39 -19.65
C GLU A 129 -7.40 16.50 -18.91
N ALA A 130 -6.52 17.09 -18.08
CA ALA A 130 -5.51 16.36 -17.32
C ALA A 130 -6.16 15.28 -16.44
N SER A 131 -5.61 14.06 -16.48
CA SER A 131 -6.21 12.88 -15.86
C SER A 131 -6.37 13.01 -14.34
N TRP A 132 -5.40 13.61 -13.65
CA TRP A 132 -5.49 13.86 -12.21
C TRP A 132 -6.60 14.85 -11.85
N LEU A 133 -6.86 15.84 -12.71
CA LEU A 133 -7.93 16.81 -12.49
C LEU A 133 -9.29 16.17 -12.74
N GLN A 134 -9.41 15.36 -13.79
CA GLN A 134 -10.63 14.57 -14.04
C GLN A 134 -10.89 13.57 -12.92
N PHE A 135 -9.85 12.96 -12.34
CA PHE A 135 -9.96 12.16 -11.12
C PHE A 135 -10.52 12.99 -9.96
N HIS A 136 -9.96 14.16 -9.66
CA HIS A 136 -10.47 15.02 -8.60
C HIS A 136 -11.93 15.44 -8.78
N LEU A 137 -12.33 15.77 -10.02
CA LEU A 137 -13.70 16.16 -10.36
C LEU A 137 -14.67 14.97 -10.36
N GLY A 138 -14.16 13.74 -10.49
CA GLY A 138 -14.93 12.51 -10.45
C GLY A 138 -15.16 11.93 -9.05
N ILE A 139 -14.53 12.49 -8.01
CA ILE A 139 -14.79 12.09 -6.62
C ILE A 139 -16.21 12.51 -6.25
N SER A 140 -16.98 11.58 -5.71
CA SER A 140 -18.38 11.78 -5.30
C SER A 140 -18.68 11.05 -3.99
N ARG A 141 -19.90 11.18 -3.48
CA ARG A 141 -20.36 10.49 -2.27
C ARG A 141 -20.20 8.96 -2.34
N ASP A 142 -20.16 8.37 -3.54
CA ASP A 142 -20.08 6.93 -3.76
C ASP A 142 -18.65 6.35 -3.76
N GLY A 143 -17.63 7.20 -3.68
CA GLY A 143 -16.23 6.77 -3.65
C GLY A 143 -15.27 7.74 -4.35
N LEU A 144 -13.98 7.38 -4.35
CA LEU A 144 -12.92 8.16 -4.99
C LEU A 144 -13.01 8.15 -6.51
N TYR A 145 -13.60 7.11 -7.10
CA TYR A 145 -13.74 6.99 -8.53
C TYR A 145 -14.91 6.08 -8.92
N PRO A 146 -15.53 6.30 -10.09
CA PRO A 146 -16.48 5.36 -10.68
C PRO A 146 -15.82 4.03 -11.09
N ARG A 147 -16.58 2.93 -11.10
CA ARG A 147 -16.08 1.58 -11.45
C ARG A 147 -15.32 1.52 -12.78
N SER A 148 -15.95 2.03 -13.83
CA SER A 148 -15.40 2.05 -15.20
C SER A 148 -14.93 3.47 -15.55
N SER A 149 -14.01 4.01 -14.77
CA SER A 149 -13.52 5.38 -14.98
C SER A 149 -12.35 5.43 -15.98
N PRO A 150 -12.56 5.98 -17.20
CA PRO A 150 -11.45 6.18 -18.15
C PRO A 150 -10.46 7.24 -17.65
N ALA A 151 -10.85 8.10 -16.70
CA ALA A 151 -9.94 9.05 -16.06
C ALA A 151 -8.93 8.33 -15.18
N VAL A 152 -9.35 7.31 -14.42
CA VAL A 152 -8.45 6.51 -13.57
C VAL A 152 -7.48 5.71 -14.45
N THR A 153 -7.95 5.03 -15.49
CA THR A 153 -7.06 4.29 -16.40
C THR A 153 -6.00 5.18 -17.04
N ARG A 154 -6.38 6.40 -17.46
CA ARG A 154 -5.43 7.40 -17.97
C ARG A 154 -4.46 7.88 -16.88
N LEU A 155 -4.96 8.18 -15.68
CA LEU A 155 -4.13 8.63 -14.56
C LEU A 155 -3.06 7.61 -14.16
N LEU A 156 -3.40 6.32 -14.12
CA LEU A 156 -2.44 5.25 -13.86
C LEU A 156 -1.30 5.28 -14.90
N ARG A 157 -1.63 5.40 -16.20
CA ARG A 157 -0.65 5.51 -17.28
C ARG A 157 0.19 6.78 -17.18
N ASP A 158 -0.44 7.93 -16.96
CA ASP A 158 0.22 9.22 -16.90
C ASP A 158 1.24 9.27 -15.75
N MET A 159 0.91 8.72 -14.56
CA MET A 159 1.86 8.63 -13.45
C MET A 159 3.07 7.72 -13.76
N GLN A 160 2.90 6.70 -14.59
CA GLN A 160 4.00 5.84 -15.04
C GLN A 160 4.90 6.49 -16.09
N GLU A 161 4.35 7.38 -16.94
CA GLU A 161 5.03 7.88 -18.14
C GLU A 161 5.52 9.32 -18.02
N PHE A 162 4.82 10.18 -17.29
CA PHE A 162 5.10 11.61 -17.30
C PHE A 162 6.41 11.95 -16.60
N THR A 163 7.11 12.93 -17.15
CA THR A 163 8.36 13.43 -16.57
C THR A 163 8.08 14.16 -15.25
N THR A 164 8.92 13.91 -14.25
CA THR A 164 8.90 14.67 -13.01
C THR A 164 9.55 16.04 -13.24
N ILE A 165 8.91 17.10 -12.77
CA ILE A 165 9.38 18.49 -12.91
C ILE A 165 9.72 19.14 -11.57
N SER A 166 9.39 18.47 -10.45
CA SER A 166 9.70 18.89 -9.10
C SER A 166 9.50 17.73 -8.13
N ALA A 167 10.43 17.62 -7.18
CA ALA A 167 10.31 16.73 -6.02
C ALA A 167 10.48 17.54 -4.74
N ASP A 168 9.79 17.14 -3.66
CA ASP A 168 9.86 17.81 -2.36
C ASP A 168 9.38 16.87 -1.26
N TYR A 169 9.68 17.20 0.00
CA TYR A 169 9.11 16.51 1.15
C TYR A 169 7.59 16.76 1.25
N SER A 170 6.89 15.81 1.84
CA SER A 170 5.50 15.97 2.23
C SER A 170 5.34 17.08 3.30
N GLN A 171 4.14 17.62 3.45
CA GLN A 171 3.92 18.77 4.35
C GLN A 171 4.11 18.38 5.82
N ASP A 172 3.72 17.16 6.17
CA ASP A 172 3.92 16.56 7.49
C ASP A 172 5.41 16.29 7.76
N GLU A 173 6.18 15.76 6.80
CA GLU A 173 7.64 15.65 6.97
C GLU A 173 8.30 17.01 7.17
N LYS A 174 7.88 18.05 6.42
CA LYS A 174 8.40 19.41 6.59
C LYS A 174 8.13 19.99 7.96
N ALA A 175 6.97 19.69 8.55
CA ALA A 175 6.65 20.11 9.91
C ALA A 175 7.59 19.44 10.94
N LEU A 176 8.11 18.24 10.63
CA LEU A 176 8.98 17.49 11.52
C LEU A 176 10.46 17.88 11.40
N LEU A 177 10.93 18.37 10.24
CA LEU A 177 12.36 18.69 9.97
C LEU A 177 13.04 19.64 10.98
N GLY A 178 12.29 20.35 11.82
CA GLY A 178 12.83 21.21 12.89
C GLY A 178 12.66 20.68 14.32
N ALA A 179 12.02 19.51 14.50
CA ALA A 179 11.65 18.94 15.79
C ALA A 179 12.10 17.48 15.97
N CYS A 180 13.00 16.98 15.11
CA CYS A 180 13.50 15.62 15.18
C CYS A 180 14.53 15.50 16.31
N ASP A 181 14.17 14.78 17.36
CA ASP A 181 15.13 14.27 18.34
C ASP A 181 15.62 12.89 17.87
N CYS A 182 16.81 12.83 17.26
CA CYS A 182 17.40 11.56 16.80
C CYS A 182 17.83 10.63 17.96
N SER A 183 17.67 11.05 19.23
CA SER A 183 17.82 10.19 20.40
C SER A 183 16.52 9.47 20.80
N GLN A 184 15.35 9.95 20.34
CA GLN A 184 14.05 9.33 20.58
C GLN A 184 13.64 8.47 19.38
N ILE A 185 13.76 7.15 19.55
CA ILE A 185 13.57 6.15 18.49
C ILE A 185 12.09 5.95 18.10
N VAL A 186 11.14 6.40 18.92
CA VAL A 186 9.76 5.92 18.82
C VAL A 186 8.76 7.07 18.75
N LYS A 187 8.45 7.53 17.53
CA LYS A 187 7.12 8.11 17.27
C LYS A 187 6.27 7.12 16.48
N PRO A 188 5.10 6.73 16.98
CA PRO A 188 4.26 5.76 16.30
C PRO A 188 3.83 6.28 14.93
N SER A 189 3.98 5.41 13.93
CA SER A 189 3.27 5.45 12.64
C SER A 189 3.20 6.82 11.91
N GLY A 190 4.14 7.05 10.99
CA GLY A 190 3.98 8.14 9.99
C GLY A 190 5.27 8.64 9.34
N VAL A 191 6.43 8.40 9.97
CA VAL A 191 7.70 9.02 9.56
C VAL A 191 8.60 8.05 8.80
N HIS A 192 8.09 7.55 7.68
CA HIS A 192 8.90 6.81 6.70
C HIS A 192 9.23 7.71 5.52
N LEU A 193 10.35 7.42 4.84
CA LEU A 193 10.79 8.18 3.67
C LEU A 193 9.70 8.16 2.59
N LYS A 194 9.07 9.31 2.35
CA LYS A 194 8.11 9.52 1.26
C LYS A 194 8.38 10.86 0.61
N LEU A 195 8.10 10.99 -0.68
CA LEU A 195 8.32 12.23 -1.41
C LEU A 195 7.10 12.62 -2.22
N VAL A 196 6.88 13.91 -2.39
CA VAL A 196 5.84 14.42 -3.28
C VAL A 196 6.48 14.74 -4.62
N LEU A 197 6.16 13.95 -5.64
CA LEU A 197 6.58 14.20 -7.01
C LEU A 197 5.51 15.00 -7.75
N ARG A 198 5.93 15.92 -8.61
CA ARG A 198 5.07 16.68 -9.50
C ARG A 198 5.43 16.40 -10.95
N PHE A 199 4.42 16.16 -11.77
CA PHE A 199 4.59 15.84 -13.18
C PHE A 199 4.38 17.06 -14.09
N GLN A 200 4.79 16.92 -15.35
CA GLN A 200 4.69 17.96 -16.40
C GLN A 200 3.26 18.51 -16.61
N ASP A 201 2.22 17.75 -16.28
CA ASP A 201 0.81 18.15 -16.38
C ASP A 201 0.26 18.81 -15.10
N PHE A 202 1.15 19.15 -14.17
CA PHE A 202 0.87 19.70 -12.83
C PHE A 202 0.32 18.71 -11.81
N GLY A 203 0.08 17.45 -12.19
CA GLY A 203 -0.35 16.40 -11.28
C GLY A 203 0.69 16.14 -10.20
N LYS A 204 0.25 15.61 -9.05
CA LYS A 204 1.14 15.20 -7.97
C LYS A 204 0.88 13.75 -7.59
N ALA A 205 1.94 13.05 -7.22
CA ALA A 205 1.85 11.73 -6.60
C ALA A 205 2.74 11.66 -5.36
N MET A 206 2.31 10.85 -4.39
CA MET A 206 3.13 10.43 -3.27
C MET A 206 4.00 9.26 -3.73
N PHE A 207 5.31 9.43 -3.66
CA PHE A 207 6.30 8.41 -3.94
C PHE A 207 6.74 7.72 -2.66
N LYS A 208 6.57 6.40 -2.60
CA LYS A 208 7.15 5.56 -1.54
C LYS A 208 8.17 4.61 -2.18
N PRO A 209 9.47 4.72 -1.84
CA PRO A 209 10.52 3.90 -2.43
C PRO A 209 10.47 2.46 -1.92
N MET A 210 11.02 1.54 -2.70
CA MET A 210 11.31 0.18 -2.28
C MET A 210 12.28 0.17 -1.10
N ARG A 211 11.92 -0.56 -0.04
CA ARG A 211 12.74 -0.80 1.16
C ARG A 211 13.03 -2.27 1.43
N GLN A 212 12.13 -3.14 1.02
CA GLN A 212 12.19 -4.57 1.24
C GLN A 212 11.96 -5.33 -0.07
N LYS A 213 12.61 -6.48 -0.25
CA LYS A 213 12.42 -7.35 -1.41
C LYS A 213 11.04 -8.01 -1.37
N ARG A 214 10.62 -8.54 -2.52
CA ARG A 214 9.28 -9.13 -2.71
C ARG A 214 9.10 -10.44 -1.94
N GLU A 215 10.18 -11.18 -1.76
CA GLU A 215 10.21 -12.51 -1.15
C GLU A 215 10.45 -12.46 0.37
N GLU A 216 10.82 -11.29 0.91
CA GLU A 216 11.11 -11.12 2.33
C GLU A 216 9.82 -10.90 3.10
N GLU A 217 9.63 -11.63 4.21
CA GLU A 217 8.56 -11.39 5.18
C GLU A 217 9.04 -10.47 6.31
N THR A 218 8.12 -9.73 6.93
CA THR A 218 8.38 -9.04 8.20
C THR A 218 8.75 -10.08 9.26
N PRO A 219 9.88 -9.94 9.99
CA PRO A 219 10.23 -10.84 11.07
C PRO A 219 9.14 -10.91 12.14
N GLU A 220 8.99 -12.06 12.81
CA GLU A 220 7.91 -12.27 13.78
C GLU A 220 8.01 -11.35 15.00
N ASP A 221 9.24 -11.03 15.41
CA ASP A 221 9.54 -10.17 16.56
C ASP A 221 9.30 -8.67 16.30
N PHE A 222 8.96 -8.29 15.06
CA PHE A 222 8.72 -6.89 14.73
C PHE A 222 7.30 -6.48 15.15
N PHE A 223 7.23 -5.47 16.01
CA PHE A 223 5.96 -4.81 16.32
C PHE A 223 5.40 -4.11 15.07
N TYR A 224 4.07 -4.10 14.96
CA TYR A 224 3.34 -3.52 13.81
C TYR A 224 3.72 -2.07 13.51
N PHE A 225 4.07 -1.27 14.53
CA PHE A 225 4.49 0.12 14.37
C PHE A 225 5.96 0.29 13.96
N VAL A 226 6.78 -0.77 14.03
CA VAL A 226 8.19 -0.79 13.60
C VAL A 226 8.37 -1.31 12.17
N ASP A 227 7.39 -2.07 11.65
CA ASP A 227 7.44 -2.64 10.28
C ASP A 227 7.79 -1.60 9.19
N PHE A 228 8.39 -2.08 8.10
CA PHE A 228 8.72 -1.24 6.96
C PHE A 228 7.49 -0.90 6.13
N GLN A 229 7.46 0.34 5.61
CA GLN A 229 6.53 0.70 4.56
C GLN A 229 7.02 0.19 3.20
N ARG A 230 6.14 -0.52 2.48
CA ARG A 230 6.39 -1.22 1.23
C ARG A 230 5.63 -0.55 0.10
N HIS A 231 6.31 -0.33 -1.02
CA HIS A 231 5.68 0.17 -2.24
C HIS A 231 4.70 -0.85 -2.84
N ASN A 232 5.06 -2.14 -2.84
CA ASN A 232 4.20 -3.22 -3.34
C ASN A 232 2.83 -3.26 -2.66
N ALA A 233 2.80 -2.98 -1.35
CA ALA A 233 1.57 -2.99 -0.57
C ALA A 233 0.62 -1.86 -0.99
N GLU A 234 1.12 -0.66 -1.28
CA GLU A 234 0.28 0.44 -1.78
C GLU A 234 -0.32 0.14 -3.16
N ILE A 235 0.48 -0.45 -4.05
CA ILE A 235 0.01 -0.84 -5.40
C ILE A 235 -1.05 -1.94 -5.28
N ALA A 236 -0.75 -3.00 -4.53
CA ALA A 236 -1.67 -4.12 -4.34
C ALA A 236 -2.95 -3.72 -3.59
N ALA A 237 -2.85 -2.84 -2.59
CA ALA A 237 -4.00 -2.28 -1.87
C ALA A 237 -4.99 -1.58 -2.81
N PHE A 238 -4.51 -0.75 -3.74
CA PHE A 238 -5.37 -0.10 -4.73
C PHE A 238 -6.09 -1.11 -5.63
N HIS A 239 -5.38 -2.11 -6.13
CA HIS A 239 -5.98 -3.13 -7.00
C HIS A 239 -7.00 -4.00 -6.25
N LEU A 240 -6.73 -4.35 -4.99
CA LEU A 240 -7.65 -5.12 -4.15
C LEU A 240 -8.90 -4.29 -3.79
N ASP A 241 -8.74 -3.03 -3.41
CA ASP A 241 -9.85 -2.09 -3.14
C ASP A 241 -10.78 -1.95 -4.36
N ARG A 242 -10.21 -1.93 -5.57
CA ARG A 242 -10.95 -1.91 -6.82
C ARG A 242 -11.68 -3.24 -7.08
N ILE A 243 -11.04 -4.38 -6.80
CA ILE A 243 -11.63 -5.72 -6.95
C ILE A 243 -12.78 -5.93 -5.96
N LEU A 244 -12.67 -5.44 -4.73
CA LEU A 244 -13.75 -5.48 -3.73
C LEU A 244 -14.87 -4.47 -4.00
N ASP A 245 -14.68 -3.63 -5.01
CA ASP A 245 -15.59 -2.55 -5.40
C ASP A 245 -15.81 -1.48 -4.31
N PHE A 246 -14.85 -1.34 -3.40
CA PHE A 246 -14.87 -0.30 -2.36
C PHE A 246 -14.58 1.07 -2.95
N ARG A 247 -13.52 1.18 -3.78
CA ARG A 247 -13.11 2.41 -4.48
C ARG A 247 -12.76 3.55 -3.51
N ARG A 248 -12.00 3.22 -2.46
CA ARG A 248 -11.63 4.10 -1.33
C ARG A 248 -10.13 4.34 -1.20
N VAL A 249 -9.31 3.65 -1.99
CA VAL A 249 -7.84 3.86 -2.09
C VAL A 249 -7.52 4.74 -3.30
N PRO A 250 -6.68 5.78 -3.20
CA PRO A 250 -6.26 6.58 -4.36
C PRO A 250 -5.57 5.71 -5.43
N PRO A 251 -5.78 6.00 -6.73
CA PRO A 251 -5.08 5.31 -7.82
C PRO A 251 -3.57 5.24 -7.58
N THR A 252 -3.00 4.04 -7.62
CA THR A 252 -1.59 3.82 -7.30
C THR A 252 -0.95 2.91 -8.34
N VAL A 253 0.26 3.29 -8.80
CA VAL A 253 1.04 2.53 -9.78
C VAL A 253 2.47 2.35 -9.32
N GLY A 254 3.10 1.30 -9.82
CA GLY A 254 4.52 1.10 -9.76
C GLY A 254 5.29 1.88 -10.83
N ARG A 255 6.46 2.42 -10.46
CA ARG A 255 7.40 3.04 -11.41
C ARG A 255 8.85 2.85 -10.98
N MET A 256 9.70 2.60 -11.98
CA MET A 256 11.15 2.76 -11.84
C MET A 256 11.51 4.24 -11.97
N ILE A 257 12.03 4.83 -10.90
CA ILE A 257 12.41 6.23 -10.81
C ILE A 257 13.92 6.35 -10.95
N ASN A 258 14.39 7.23 -11.83
CA ASN A 258 15.80 7.61 -11.83
C ASN A 258 16.00 8.65 -10.72
N VAL A 259 16.54 8.25 -9.57
CA VAL A 259 16.59 9.13 -8.38
C VAL A 259 17.46 10.37 -8.60
N THR A 260 18.41 10.31 -9.53
CA THR A 260 19.20 11.48 -9.92
C THR A 260 18.36 12.44 -10.76
N LYS A 261 17.85 11.98 -11.89
CA LYS A 261 17.12 12.82 -12.85
C LYS A 261 15.74 13.26 -12.36
N ASP A 262 14.97 12.34 -11.78
CA ASP A 262 13.56 12.54 -11.44
C ASP A 262 13.36 13.06 -9.99
N ILE A 263 14.41 13.09 -9.15
CA ILE A 263 14.34 13.60 -7.78
C ILE A 263 15.42 14.66 -7.53
N LEU A 264 16.70 14.29 -7.54
CA LEU A 264 17.81 15.17 -7.14
C LEU A 264 17.91 16.43 -8.03
N GLU A 265 17.90 16.27 -9.35
CA GLU A 265 18.06 17.37 -10.30
C GLU A 265 16.83 18.30 -10.37
N VAL A 266 15.66 17.82 -9.96
CA VAL A 266 14.39 18.57 -10.04
C VAL A 266 13.91 19.13 -8.71
N THR A 267 14.50 18.72 -7.59
CA THR A 267 14.18 19.29 -6.27
C THR A 267 14.78 20.68 -6.14
N LYS A 268 14.02 21.58 -5.50
CA LYS A 268 14.49 22.92 -5.08
C LYS A 268 14.70 23.02 -3.57
N ASN A 269 14.53 21.89 -2.88
CA ASN A 269 14.65 21.80 -1.44
C ASN A 269 16.10 21.41 -1.10
N GLU A 270 16.86 22.36 -0.59
CA GLU A 270 18.27 22.17 -0.22
C GLU A 270 18.46 21.06 0.82
N ILE A 271 17.50 20.88 1.74
CA ILE A 271 17.55 19.78 2.71
C ILE A 271 17.44 18.44 1.99
N LEU A 272 16.52 18.31 1.04
CA LEU A 272 16.39 17.09 0.24
C LEU A 272 17.61 16.86 -0.66
N GLN A 273 18.23 17.91 -1.20
CA GLN A 273 19.48 17.78 -1.97
C GLN A 273 20.63 17.29 -1.07
N SER A 274 20.75 17.84 0.14
CA SER A 274 21.87 17.57 1.05
C SER A 274 21.93 16.14 1.58
N VAL A 275 20.83 15.38 1.50
CA VAL A 275 20.77 13.98 1.98
C VAL A 275 21.11 12.95 0.90
N PHE A 276 21.41 13.38 -0.34
CA PHE A 276 21.91 12.48 -1.38
C PHE A 276 23.41 12.21 -1.21
N PHE A 277 23.82 10.97 -1.45
CA PHE A 277 25.22 10.56 -1.41
C PHE A 277 25.48 9.37 -2.36
N VAL A 278 26.76 9.09 -2.61
CA VAL A 278 27.20 7.91 -3.38
C VAL A 278 27.66 6.84 -2.39
N SER A 279 27.09 5.64 -2.49
CA SER A 279 27.47 4.52 -1.62
C SER A 279 28.84 3.93 -2.01
N PRO A 280 29.46 3.10 -1.13
CA PRO A 280 30.68 2.36 -1.48
C PRO A 280 30.54 1.46 -2.72
N ALA A 281 29.31 1.05 -3.05
CA ALA A 281 29.00 0.28 -4.26
C ALA A 281 28.74 1.16 -5.50
N SER A 282 29.04 2.46 -5.43
CA SER A 282 28.80 3.44 -6.51
C SER A 282 27.33 3.63 -6.88
N ASN A 283 26.41 3.39 -5.94
CA ASN A 283 24.98 3.67 -6.13
C ASN A 283 24.62 5.06 -5.61
N VAL A 284 23.66 5.72 -6.25
CA VAL A 284 23.10 6.98 -5.73
C VAL A 284 22.02 6.67 -4.71
N CYS A 285 22.19 7.20 -3.50
CA CYS A 285 21.34 6.95 -2.35
C CYS A 285 20.83 8.25 -1.73
N PHE A 286 19.72 8.16 -1.00
CA PHE A 286 19.21 9.24 -0.16
C PHE A 286 18.44 8.70 1.04
N PHE A 287 18.29 9.50 2.10
CA PHE A 287 17.59 9.13 3.32
C PHE A 287 16.74 10.29 3.87
N ALA A 288 15.86 10.01 4.83
CA ALA A 288 15.04 11.02 5.48
C ALA A 288 15.73 11.56 6.74
N LYS A 289 15.73 12.89 6.95
CA LYS A 289 16.40 13.53 8.10
C LYS A 289 15.66 13.39 9.46
N CYS A 290 14.55 12.65 9.56
CA CYS A 290 13.68 12.62 10.76
C CYS A 290 13.38 11.21 11.33
N PRO A 291 12.76 11.09 12.54
CA PRO A 291 13.31 10.44 13.74
C PRO A 291 13.56 8.93 13.64
N TYR A 292 12.86 8.22 12.75
CA TYR A 292 13.08 6.78 12.56
C TYR A 292 14.38 6.50 11.79
N MET A 293 14.86 7.46 11.00
CA MET A 293 15.80 7.19 9.91
C MET A 293 16.95 8.21 9.85
N CYS A 294 17.34 8.84 10.97
CA CYS A 294 18.49 9.76 11.00
C CYS A 294 19.85 9.09 10.70
N LYS A 295 19.86 7.79 10.39
CA LYS A 295 21.05 6.99 10.14
C LYS A 295 21.08 6.52 8.69
N THR A 296 22.28 6.46 8.12
CA THR A 296 22.51 5.99 6.74
C THR A 296 22.09 4.54 6.50
N GLU A 297 21.95 3.74 7.57
CA GLU A 297 21.40 2.37 7.52
C GLU A 297 19.96 2.29 6.98
N TYR A 298 19.26 3.42 6.96
CA TYR A 298 17.90 3.55 6.47
C TYR A 298 17.79 4.24 5.11
N ALA A 299 18.92 4.49 4.45
CA ALA A 299 18.95 5.04 3.10
C ALA A 299 18.33 4.06 2.10
N VAL A 300 17.71 4.62 1.07
CA VAL A 300 17.32 3.87 -0.12
C VAL A 300 18.28 4.24 -1.25
N CYS A 301 18.65 3.25 -2.05
CA CYS A 301 19.66 3.38 -3.09
C CYS A 301 19.12 2.89 -4.43
N GLY A 302 19.44 3.59 -5.50
CA GLY A 302 19.24 3.06 -6.86
C GLY A 302 20.25 1.97 -7.21
N ASN A 303 20.14 1.42 -8.42
CA ASN A 303 21.12 0.49 -8.99
C ASN A 303 21.51 0.88 -10.44
N PRO A 304 22.53 1.73 -10.64
CA PRO A 304 23.05 2.67 -9.64
C PRO A 304 22.11 3.87 -9.42
N HIS A 305 21.26 4.20 -10.38
CA HIS A 305 20.33 5.34 -10.32
C HIS A 305 18.86 4.96 -10.27
N LEU A 306 18.49 3.78 -10.77
CA LEU A 306 17.10 3.36 -10.85
C LEU A 306 16.66 2.76 -9.52
N LEU A 307 15.60 3.31 -8.95
CA LEU A 307 14.95 2.83 -7.72
C LEU A 307 13.48 2.59 -8.00
N GLU A 308 13.03 1.40 -7.63
CA GLU A 308 11.62 1.03 -7.69
C GLU A 308 10.82 1.77 -6.59
N GLY A 309 9.57 2.14 -6.87
CA GLY A 309 8.63 2.55 -5.84
C GLY A 309 7.22 2.73 -6.36
N SER A 310 6.31 3.08 -5.45
CA SER A 310 4.90 3.30 -5.75
C SER A 310 4.62 4.79 -5.88
N LEU A 311 3.69 5.13 -6.77
CA LEU A 311 3.16 6.48 -6.98
C LEU A 311 1.66 6.46 -6.73
N SER A 312 1.25 6.96 -5.57
CA SER A 312 -0.17 7.15 -5.23
C SER A 312 -0.62 8.55 -5.63
N ALA A 313 -1.66 8.64 -6.44
CA ALA A 313 -2.23 9.91 -6.88
C ALA A 313 -2.63 10.77 -5.67
N PHE A 314 -2.25 12.04 -5.68
CA PHE A 314 -2.66 12.96 -4.62
C PHE A 314 -4.18 13.17 -4.64
N LEU A 315 -4.78 13.28 -3.46
CA LEU A 315 -6.14 13.79 -3.30
C LEU A 315 -6.18 15.32 -3.51
N PRO A 316 -7.39 15.90 -3.71
CA PRO A 316 -7.55 17.35 -3.76
C PRO A 316 -6.92 18.07 -2.55
N SER A 317 -6.53 19.32 -2.78
CA SER A 317 -5.97 20.15 -1.72
C SER A 317 -6.99 20.30 -0.59
N LEU A 318 -6.52 20.27 0.66
CA LEU A 318 -7.35 20.53 1.85
C LEU A 318 -8.09 21.87 1.79
N ASN A 319 -7.60 22.85 1.02
CA ASN A 319 -8.31 24.13 0.80
C ASN A 319 -9.57 24.00 -0.05
N LEU A 320 -9.67 22.95 -0.88
CA LEU A 320 -10.82 22.67 -1.74
C LEU A 320 -11.70 21.57 -1.15
N ALA A 321 -11.08 20.54 -0.56
CA ALA A 321 -11.78 19.45 0.10
C ALA A 321 -11.08 19.15 1.43
N PRO A 322 -11.48 19.84 2.52
CA PRO A 322 -11.04 19.50 3.87
C PRO A 322 -11.35 18.04 4.20
N ARG A 323 -10.48 17.45 5.01
CA ARG A 323 -10.63 16.09 5.50
C ARG A 323 -10.51 16.06 7.01
N LEU A 324 -11.28 15.18 7.64
CA LEU A 324 -11.20 14.86 9.06
C LEU A 324 -10.38 13.58 9.22
N SER A 325 -9.41 13.59 10.13
CA SER A 325 -8.71 12.40 10.58
C SER A 325 -9.31 11.98 11.92
N ILE A 326 -9.84 10.76 12.00
CA ILE A 326 -10.56 10.26 13.17
C ILE A 326 -9.85 9.01 13.67
N PRO A 327 -9.55 8.90 14.99
CA PRO A 327 -9.01 7.67 15.56
C PRO A 327 -9.94 6.49 15.32
N ASN A 328 -9.36 5.36 14.93
CA ASN A 328 -10.09 4.10 14.81
C ASN A 328 -10.44 3.60 16.22
N PRO A 329 -11.69 3.22 16.55
CA PRO A 329 -12.01 2.63 17.86
C PRO A 329 -11.23 1.35 18.16
N TRP A 330 -10.81 0.62 17.12
CA TRP A 330 -9.93 -0.55 17.23
C TRP A 330 -8.46 -0.21 16.95
N ILE A 331 -8.04 1.03 17.27
CA ILE A 331 -6.62 1.41 17.31
C ILE A 331 -5.89 0.55 18.34
N ARG A 332 -4.62 0.21 18.09
CA ARG A 332 -3.76 -0.52 19.04
C ARG A 332 -3.03 0.44 19.98
N SER A 333 -2.41 -0.08 21.02
CA SER A 333 -1.73 0.69 22.08
C SER A 333 -0.45 1.42 21.67
N TYR A 334 0.13 1.07 20.51
CA TYR A 334 1.42 1.61 20.02
C TYR A 334 2.53 1.62 21.08
N SER A 335 2.46 0.67 22.01
CA SER A 335 3.44 0.41 23.06
C SER A 335 3.82 -1.07 23.06
N PHE A 336 4.90 -1.41 23.75
CA PHE A 336 5.43 -2.79 23.77
C PHE A 336 4.64 -3.72 24.69
N ASP A 337 4.02 -3.18 25.73
CA ASP A 337 3.35 -3.91 26.81
C ASP A 337 1.87 -3.53 26.99
N GLY A 338 1.44 -2.41 26.42
CA GLY A 338 0.06 -1.95 26.53
C GLY A 338 -0.90 -2.80 25.70
N LYS A 339 -2.10 -2.97 26.22
CA LYS A 339 -3.24 -3.53 25.49
C LYS A 339 -4.37 -2.51 25.47
N GLU A 340 -5.16 -2.55 24.41
CA GLU A 340 -6.34 -1.69 24.28
C GLU A 340 -7.60 -2.38 24.80
N GLU A 341 -8.62 -1.59 25.14
CA GLU A 341 -9.84 -2.11 25.74
C GLU A 341 -10.50 -3.19 24.86
N TRP A 342 -10.52 -2.99 23.55
CA TRP A 342 -11.09 -3.95 22.60
C TRP A 342 -10.35 -5.29 22.55
N GLU A 343 -9.08 -5.35 22.96
CA GLU A 343 -8.29 -6.59 22.99
C GLU A 343 -8.64 -7.49 24.17
N VAL A 344 -9.20 -6.91 25.25
CA VAL A 344 -9.51 -7.62 26.49
C VAL A 344 -11.02 -7.70 26.78
N ASN A 345 -11.82 -6.81 26.19
CA ASN A 345 -13.27 -6.76 26.37
C ASN A 345 -14.01 -7.34 25.14
N PRO A 346 -14.59 -8.55 25.22
CA PRO A 346 -15.34 -9.14 24.09
C PRO A 346 -16.64 -8.39 23.76
N LEU A 347 -17.15 -7.55 24.68
CA LEU A 347 -18.36 -6.75 24.49
C LEU A 347 -18.05 -5.30 24.06
N TYR A 348 -16.80 -4.97 23.74
CA TYR A 348 -16.37 -3.61 23.41
C TYR A 348 -17.23 -2.95 22.32
N CYS A 349 -17.62 -3.69 21.28
CA CYS A 349 -18.46 -3.11 20.22
C CYS A 349 -19.85 -2.65 20.72
N ASN A 350 -20.40 -3.22 21.80
CA ASN A 350 -21.67 -2.76 22.35
C ASN A 350 -21.56 -1.31 22.84
N THR A 351 -20.44 -0.96 23.50
CA THR A 351 -20.14 0.41 23.90
C THR A 351 -19.91 1.31 22.70
N VAL A 352 -19.14 0.85 21.70
CA VAL A 352 -18.90 1.63 20.47
C VAL A 352 -20.21 1.99 19.78
N ARG A 353 -21.16 1.05 19.69
CA ARG A 353 -22.49 1.26 19.08
C ARG A 353 -23.34 2.32 19.78
N GLU A 354 -23.02 2.73 20.99
CA GLU A 354 -23.75 3.78 21.72
C GLU A 354 -23.11 5.16 21.55
N ILE A 355 -21.86 5.21 21.06
CA ILE A 355 -21.06 6.43 20.94
C ILE A 355 -21.23 7.06 19.56
N TYR A 356 -21.58 8.34 19.50
CA TYR A 356 -21.53 9.13 18.26
C TYR A 356 -20.07 9.27 17.76
N PRO A 357 -19.77 9.08 16.46
CA PRO A 357 -20.68 8.91 15.31
C PRO A 357 -20.94 7.45 14.90
N TYR A 358 -20.65 6.47 15.76
CA TYR A 358 -20.81 5.04 15.46
C TYR A 358 -22.23 4.52 15.74
N SER A 359 -22.99 5.24 16.56
CA SER A 359 -24.36 4.90 16.94
C SER A 359 -25.40 5.10 15.84
N ASN A 360 -25.12 5.99 14.87
CA ASN A 360 -26.04 6.34 13.80
C ASN A 360 -25.36 6.21 12.43
N GLY A 361 -26.12 5.75 11.43
CA GLY A 361 -25.71 5.75 10.04
C GLY A 361 -24.78 4.59 9.63
N ASN A 362 -24.11 4.78 8.49
CA ASN A 362 -23.30 3.73 7.86
C ASN A 362 -21.87 3.60 8.43
N ARG A 363 -21.53 4.38 9.46
CA ARG A 363 -20.15 4.50 9.95
C ARG A 363 -19.56 3.17 10.39
N LEU A 364 -20.25 2.44 11.26
CA LEU A 364 -19.74 1.18 11.79
C LEU A 364 -19.62 0.11 10.69
N LEU A 365 -20.57 0.07 9.74
CA LEU A 365 -20.48 -0.79 8.55
C LEU A 365 -19.28 -0.42 7.67
N ASN A 366 -18.97 0.86 7.51
CA ASN A 366 -17.78 1.29 6.77
C ASN A 366 -16.47 0.89 7.49
N ILE A 367 -16.45 0.88 8.83
CA ILE A 367 -15.32 0.37 9.61
C ILE A 367 -15.16 -1.14 9.41
N VAL A 368 -16.25 -1.90 9.36
CA VAL A 368 -16.18 -3.34 9.07
C VAL A 368 -15.63 -3.60 7.65
N ASP A 369 -16.08 -2.85 6.63
CA ASP A 369 -15.51 -2.94 5.28
C ASP A 369 -13.98 -2.68 5.31
N MET A 370 -13.54 -1.67 6.06
CA MET A 370 -12.13 -1.31 6.23
C MET A 370 -11.34 -2.40 6.97
N ALA A 371 -11.91 -3.00 8.02
CA ALA A 371 -11.30 -4.10 8.77
C ALA A 371 -11.16 -5.38 7.92
N ILE A 372 -12.15 -5.68 7.08
CA ILE A 372 -12.08 -6.78 6.10
C ILE A 372 -10.94 -6.52 5.09
N PHE A 373 -10.85 -5.28 4.58
CA PHE A 373 -9.77 -4.87 3.69
C PHE A 373 -8.39 -5.00 4.35
N ASP A 374 -8.23 -4.44 5.54
CA ASP A 374 -6.99 -4.46 6.30
C ASP A 374 -6.59 -5.90 6.68
N PHE A 375 -7.55 -6.78 7.01
CA PHE A 375 -7.27 -8.18 7.29
C PHE A 375 -6.78 -8.94 6.05
N LEU A 376 -7.41 -8.73 4.89
CA LEU A 376 -6.97 -9.37 3.64
C LEU A 376 -5.51 -9.03 3.31
N ILE A 377 -5.11 -7.77 3.52
CA ILE A 377 -3.72 -7.36 3.28
C ILE A 377 -2.81 -7.62 4.49
N GLY A 378 -3.35 -7.86 5.69
CA GLY A 378 -2.57 -8.03 6.92
C GLY A 378 -2.02 -6.71 7.48
N ASN A 379 -2.74 -5.60 7.30
CA ASN A 379 -2.35 -4.28 7.79
C ASN A 379 -2.88 -4.05 9.22
N MET A 380 -1.97 -4.00 10.19
CA MET A 380 -2.30 -3.78 11.60
C MET A 380 -2.23 -2.30 12.03
N ASP A 381 -1.78 -1.40 11.14
CA ASP A 381 -1.40 -0.02 11.48
C ASP A 381 -2.51 1.01 11.16
N ARG A 382 -3.78 0.56 11.13
CA ARG A 382 -4.93 1.44 10.90
C ARG A 382 -5.31 2.22 12.17
N HIS A 383 -4.43 3.13 12.59
CA HIS A 383 -4.69 3.96 13.77
C HIS A 383 -5.77 5.01 13.56
N HIS A 384 -5.84 5.56 12.35
CA HIS A 384 -6.80 6.59 11.99
C HIS A 384 -7.37 6.26 10.61
N TYR A 385 -8.53 6.83 10.34
CA TYR A 385 -9.10 6.86 9.00
C TYR A 385 -9.46 8.31 8.65
N GLU A 386 -9.44 8.63 7.37
CA GLU A 386 -9.79 9.97 6.88
C GLU A 386 -11.14 9.98 6.17
N MET A 387 -11.79 11.15 6.17
CA MET A 387 -13.02 11.37 5.43
C MET A 387 -13.12 12.78 4.88
N PHE A 388 -13.82 12.96 3.76
CA PHE A 388 -14.15 14.29 3.27
C PHE A 388 -15.23 14.93 4.14
N THR A 389 -14.93 16.10 4.71
CA THR A 389 -15.87 16.85 5.57
C THR A 389 -17.19 17.11 4.87
N LYS A 390 -17.18 17.35 3.56
CA LYS A 390 -18.37 17.64 2.76
C LYS A 390 -19.45 16.56 2.85
N PHE A 391 -19.06 15.29 2.90
CA PHE A 391 -20.03 14.19 2.89
C PHE A 391 -20.64 13.88 4.26
N GLY A 392 -20.15 14.54 5.33
CA GLY A 392 -20.65 14.35 6.68
C GLY A 392 -20.42 12.93 7.21
N ASP A 393 -21.21 12.53 8.19
CA ASP A 393 -21.01 11.25 8.91
C ASP A 393 -21.25 10.01 8.05
N ASP A 394 -22.13 10.12 7.05
CA ASP A 394 -22.45 9.05 6.11
C ASP A 394 -21.49 8.96 4.91
N GLY A 395 -20.45 9.79 4.88
CA GLY A 395 -19.38 9.66 3.89
C GLY A 395 -18.65 8.31 4.00
N PHE A 396 -18.05 7.87 2.89
CA PHE A 396 -17.15 6.71 2.91
C PHE A 396 -15.81 7.06 3.59
N LEU A 397 -15.15 6.03 4.11
CA LEU A 397 -13.81 6.15 4.73
C LEU A 397 -12.73 6.06 3.66
N LEU A 398 -11.71 6.90 3.74
CA LEU A 398 -10.54 6.82 2.87
C LEU A 398 -9.56 5.78 3.41
N HIS A 399 -9.18 4.82 2.56
CA HIS A 399 -8.21 3.79 2.90
C HIS A 399 -6.81 4.25 2.47
N LEU A 400 -6.21 5.19 3.23
CA LEU A 400 -4.89 5.77 2.95
C LEU A 400 -3.76 4.99 3.65
N ASP A 401 -2.51 5.19 3.26
CA ASP A 401 -1.33 4.61 3.94
C ASP A 401 -1.40 3.09 4.17
N ASN A 402 -1.49 2.34 3.07
CA ASN A 402 -1.61 0.87 3.11
C ASN A 402 -0.24 0.16 3.05
N ALA A 403 0.85 0.92 3.15
CA ALA A 403 2.21 0.45 2.96
C ALA A 403 2.68 -0.63 3.96
N ARG A 404 1.98 -0.86 5.07
CA ARG A 404 2.27 -1.94 6.03
C ARG A 404 1.43 -3.21 5.80
N GLY A 405 0.65 -3.25 4.73
CA GLY A 405 0.06 -4.50 4.24
C GLY A 405 1.12 -5.40 3.60
N PHE A 406 0.74 -6.65 3.33
CA PHE A 406 1.54 -7.66 2.64
C PHE A 406 2.96 -7.84 3.22
N GLY A 407 3.10 -7.70 4.54
CA GLY A 407 4.37 -7.97 5.24
C GLY A 407 4.61 -9.45 5.49
N ARG A 408 3.55 -10.23 5.74
CA ARG A 408 3.64 -11.67 6.00
C ARG A 408 2.58 -12.41 5.20
N HIS A 409 2.96 -13.38 4.38
CA HIS A 409 2.05 -14.30 3.69
C HIS A 409 1.81 -15.59 4.47
N SER A 410 2.73 -15.96 5.36
CA SER A 410 2.67 -17.18 6.16
C SER A 410 1.81 -17.03 7.44
N HIS A 411 1.48 -15.79 7.83
CA HIS A 411 0.68 -15.47 9.02
C HIS A 411 -0.62 -14.75 8.66
N ASP A 412 -1.69 -15.03 9.41
CA ASP A 412 -2.98 -14.33 9.30
C ASP A 412 -3.34 -13.71 10.65
N GLU A 413 -3.26 -12.38 10.75
CA GLU A 413 -3.51 -11.67 12.00
C GLU A 413 -5.00 -11.48 12.28
N THR A 414 -5.63 -12.45 12.94
CA THR A 414 -7.09 -12.46 13.16
C THR A 414 -7.59 -11.31 14.02
N SER A 415 -6.74 -10.69 14.84
CA SER A 415 -7.15 -9.53 15.64
C SER A 415 -7.56 -8.32 14.79
N ILE A 416 -7.13 -8.23 13.52
CA ILE A 416 -7.59 -7.18 12.60
C ILE A 416 -9.10 -7.32 12.31
N LEU A 417 -9.66 -8.54 12.36
CA LEU A 417 -11.10 -8.78 12.19
C LEU A 417 -11.94 -8.49 13.44
N ALA A 418 -11.35 -7.98 14.53
CA ALA A 418 -12.08 -7.66 15.76
C ALA A 418 -13.36 -6.85 15.52
N PRO A 419 -13.38 -5.78 14.68
CA PRO A 419 -14.62 -5.06 14.38
C PRO A 419 -15.72 -5.96 13.80
N LEU A 420 -15.38 -6.86 12.86
CA LEU A 420 -16.35 -7.80 12.29
C LEU A 420 -16.83 -8.81 13.33
N SER A 421 -15.91 -9.43 14.08
CA SER A 421 -16.25 -10.50 15.01
C SER A 421 -16.95 -10.02 16.28
N GLN A 422 -16.66 -8.81 16.75
CA GLN A 422 -17.31 -8.23 17.94
C GLN A 422 -18.64 -7.58 17.58
N CYS A 423 -18.71 -6.88 16.45
CA CYS A 423 -19.93 -6.21 16.05
C CYS A 423 -20.91 -7.14 15.32
N CYS A 424 -20.45 -8.22 14.69
CA CYS A 424 -21.28 -9.13 13.92
C CYS A 424 -22.28 -8.43 12.98
N ILE A 425 -21.81 -7.41 12.24
CA ILE A 425 -22.56 -6.76 11.17
C ILE A 425 -21.70 -6.66 9.92
N ILE A 426 -22.32 -6.77 8.75
CA ILE A 426 -21.67 -6.61 7.45
C ILE A 426 -22.69 -6.09 6.43
N LYS A 427 -22.23 -5.31 5.46
CA LYS A 427 -23.07 -4.90 4.33
C LYS A 427 -23.41 -6.08 3.45
N ARG A 428 -24.65 -6.14 2.97
CA ARG A 428 -25.10 -7.15 2.01
C ARG A 428 -24.27 -7.11 0.74
N THR A 429 -23.97 -5.92 0.20
CA THR A 429 -23.16 -5.82 -1.02
C THR A 429 -21.73 -6.34 -0.82
N THR A 430 -21.10 -6.03 0.31
CA THR A 430 -19.77 -6.55 0.66
C THR A 430 -19.80 -8.06 0.82
N PHE A 431 -20.76 -8.61 1.58
CA PHE A 431 -20.87 -10.05 1.81
C PHE A 431 -21.04 -10.85 0.51
N LEU A 432 -21.94 -10.41 -0.37
CA LEU A 432 -22.17 -11.06 -1.67
C LEU A 432 -20.93 -11.03 -2.57
N ARG A 433 -20.16 -9.94 -2.56
CA ARG A 433 -18.90 -9.86 -3.33
C ARG A 433 -17.83 -10.78 -2.77
N LEU A 434 -17.73 -10.90 -1.45
CA LEU A 434 -16.79 -11.82 -0.80
C LEU A 434 -17.13 -13.28 -1.12
N GLN A 435 -18.41 -13.65 -1.11
CA GLN A 435 -18.87 -14.98 -1.52
C GLN A 435 -18.52 -15.26 -2.98
N LEU A 436 -18.80 -14.32 -3.89
CA LEU A 436 -18.45 -14.46 -5.31
C LEU A 436 -16.94 -14.67 -5.50
N LEU A 437 -16.10 -13.87 -4.83
CA LEU A 437 -14.63 -13.96 -4.94
C LEU A 437 -14.04 -15.25 -4.35
N ALA A 438 -14.83 -16.02 -3.59
CA ALA A 438 -14.44 -17.33 -3.10
C ALA A 438 -14.77 -18.47 -4.09
N GLU A 439 -15.61 -18.21 -5.10
CA GLU A 439 -15.95 -19.20 -6.13
C GLU A 439 -14.76 -19.47 -7.06
N PRO A 440 -14.57 -20.71 -7.54
CA PRO A 440 -13.46 -21.05 -8.44
C PRO A 440 -13.39 -20.19 -9.71
N GLU A 441 -14.54 -19.74 -10.20
CA GLU A 441 -14.64 -18.94 -11.42
C GLU A 441 -14.14 -17.49 -11.26
N TYR A 442 -14.21 -16.95 -10.04
CA TYR A 442 -13.89 -15.55 -9.69
C TYR A 442 -12.83 -15.46 -8.59
N ARG A 443 -12.09 -16.54 -8.35
CA ARG A 443 -11.14 -16.70 -7.25
C ARG A 443 -10.28 -15.45 -7.06
N LEU A 444 -10.25 -14.94 -5.83
CA LEU A 444 -9.60 -13.68 -5.47
C LEU A 444 -8.13 -13.63 -5.94
N SER A 445 -7.35 -14.68 -5.70
CA SER A 445 -5.95 -14.73 -6.16
C SER A 445 -5.80 -14.61 -7.68
N ASP A 446 -6.71 -15.21 -8.47
CA ASP A 446 -6.66 -15.18 -9.93
C ASP A 446 -7.02 -13.81 -10.49
N VAL A 447 -8.08 -13.18 -9.98
CA VAL A 447 -8.46 -11.81 -10.39
C VAL A 447 -7.42 -10.79 -9.95
N MET A 448 -6.82 -10.98 -8.77
CA MET A 448 -5.76 -10.12 -8.25
C MET A 448 -4.49 -10.23 -9.10
N ARG A 449 -4.06 -11.46 -9.43
CA ARG A 449 -2.92 -11.73 -10.31
C ARG A 449 -3.12 -11.05 -11.66
N GLU A 450 -4.28 -11.25 -12.30
CA GLU A 450 -4.58 -10.65 -13.60
C GLU A 450 -4.63 -9.11 -13.54
N SER A 451 -5.17 -8.54 -12.46
CA SER A 451 -5.23 -7.09 -12.25
C SER A 451 -3.83 -6.48 -12.10
N LEU A 452 -2.94 -7.13 -11.35
CA LEU A 452 -1.57 -6.64 -11.10
C LEU A 452 -0.63 -6.78 -12.30
N LEU A 453 -0.91 -7.68 -13.24
CA LEU A 453 -0.11 -7.82 -14.48
C LEU A 453 -0.16 -6.55 -15.37
N GLN A 454 -1.07 -5.63 -15.09
CA GLN A 454 -1.17 -4.35 -15.80
C GLN A 454 -0.15 -3.32 -15.28
N ASP A 455 0.48 -3.55 -14.12
CA ASP A 455 1.49 -2.67 -13.56
C ASP A 455 2.89 -2.97 -14.12
N ARG A 456 3.71 -1.94 -14.33
CA ARG A 456 5.08 -2.09 -14.87
C ARG A 456 6.04 -2.80 -13.92
N LEU A 457 5.72 -2.84 -12.63
CA LEU A 457 6.52 -3.54 -11.61
C LEU A 457 6.08 -4.99 -11.41
N ALA A 458 5.22 -5.52 -12.29
CA ALA A 458 4.81 -6.92 -12.25
C ALA A 458 6.02 -7.88 -12.29
N PRO A 459 6.05 -8.91 -11.43
CA PRO A 459 5.07 -9.22 -10.38
C PRO A 459 5.16 -8.26 -9.18
N VAL A 460 4.01 -7.68 -8.78
CA VAL A 460 3.91 -6.78 -7.60
C VAL A 460 3.82 -7.59 -6.30
N LEU A 461 3.02 -8.67 -6.32
CA LEU A 461 2.92 -9.64 -5.23
C LEU A 461 3.50 -10.99 -5.68
N THR A 462 4.11 -11.71 -4.75
CA THR A 462 4.53 -13.09 -4.95
C THR A 462 3.33 -14.05 -4.84
N GLU A 463 3.48 -15.25 -5.39
CA GLU A 463 2.42 -16.28 -5.34
C GLU A 463 1.96 -16.61 -3.90
N PRO A 464 2.84 -16.73 -2.89
CA PRO A 464 2.40 -16.93 -1.51
C PRO A 464 1.44 -15.86 -0.99
N HIS A 465 1.65 -14.57 -1.32
CA HIS A 465 0.73 -13.50 -0.94
C HIS A 465 -0.61 -13.62 -1.67
N LEU A 466 -0.61 -14.00 -2.94
CA LEU A 466 -1.85 -14.22 -3.70
C LEU A 466 -2.67 -15.37 -3.09
N LEU A 467 -2.03 -16.49 -2.74
CA LEU A 467 -2.70 -17.61 -2.08
C LEU A 467 -3.18 -17.28 -0.65
N ALA A 468 -2.44 -16.43 0.07
CA ALA A 468 -2.87 -15.94 1.38
C ALA A 468 -4.16 -15.12 1.30
N LEU A 469 -4.42 -14.38 0.21
CA LEU A 469 -5.69 -13.66 0.02
C LEU A 469 -6.89 -14.63 0.01
N ASP A 470 -6.79 -15.76 -0.69
CA ASP A 470 -7.86 -16.76 -0.74
C ASP A 470 -8.09 -17.37 0.66
N ARG A 471 -7.00 -17.71 1.37
CA ARG A 471 -7.07 -18.25 2.74
C ARG A 471 -7.73 -17.28 3.71
N ARG A 472 -7.36 -16.00 3.66
CA ARG A 472 -7.94 -14.92 4.48
C ARG A 472 -9.39 -14.66 4.12
N LEU A 473 -9.76 -14.70 2.83
CA LEU A 473 -11.15 -14.59 2.40
C LEU A 473 -12.02 -15.69 3.04
N GLN A 474 -11.53 -16.93 3.07
CA GLN A 474 -12.24 -18.04 3.73
C GLN A 474 -12.36 -17.84 5.25
N LEU A 475 -11.39 -17.19 5.90
CA LEU A 475 -11.48 -16.84 7.33
C LEU A 475 -12.56 -15.78 7.57
N ILE A 476 -12.66 -14.77 6.69
CA ILE A 476 -13.71 -13.75 6.76
C ILE A 476 -15.10 -14.39 6.62
N LEU A 477 -15.29 -15.22 5.59
CA LEU A 477 -16.57 -15.88 5.36
C LEU A 477 -16.98 -16.76 6.54
N ARG A 478 -16.04 -17.51 7.14
CA ARG A 478 -16.28 -18.29 8.36
C ARG A 478 -16.66 -17.42 9.56
N ALA A 479 -16.03 -16.26 9.73
CA ALA A 479 -16.38 -15.32 10.80
C ALA A 479 -17.80 -14.78 10.62
N VAL A 480 -18.21 -14.45 9.38
CA VAL A 480 -19.57 -14.04 9.06
C VAL A 480 -20.57 -15.17 9.32
N SER A 481 -20.29 -16.40 8.88
CA SER A 481 -21.15 -17.57 9.15
C SER A 481 -21.36 -17.76 10.64
N LYS A 482 -20.30 -17.70 11.46
CA LYS A 482 -20.42 -17.80 12.91
C LYS A 482 -21.33 -16.71 13.50
N CYS A 483 -21.23 -15.47 13.02
CA CYS A 483 -22.13 -14.40 13.43
C CYS A 483 -23.58 -14.68 13.03
N ILE A 484 -23.82 -15.16 11.79
CA ILE A 484 -25.16 -15.52 11.28
C ILE A 484 -25.77 -16.65 12.12
N ASP A 485 -25.00 -17.69 12.41
CA ASP A 485 -25.46 -18.83 13.22
C ASP A 485 -25.83 -18.40 14.65
N THR A 486 -25.15 -17.39 15.19
CA THR A 486 -25.37 -16.90 16.56
C THR A 486 -26.52 -15.89 16.66
N TYR A 487 -26.63 -14.95 15.71
CA TYR A 487 -27.53 -13.79 15.81
C TYR A 487 -28.64 -13.76 14.75
N GLY A 488 -28.58 -14.62 13.74
CA GLY A 488 -29.48 -14.67 12.59
C GLY A 488 -29.08 -13.72 11.46
N GLU A 489 -29.29 -14.15 10.21
CA GLU A 489 -28.85 -13.43 9.01
C GLU A 489 -29.40 -11.99 8.95
N ALA A 490 -30.67 -11.80 9.29
CA ALA A 490 -31.32 -10.48 9.23
C ALA A 490 -30.70 -9.44 10.17
N LYS A 491 -30.05 -9.86 11.27
CA LYS A 491 -29.37 -8.94 12.20
C LYS A 491 -27.91 -8.67 11.80
N VAL A 492 -27.29 -9.61 11.10
CA VAL A 492 -25.88 -9.56 10.72
C VAL A 492 -25.70 -8.87 9.36
N VAL A 493 -26.55 -9.20 8.39
CA VAL A 493 -26.42 -8.72 7.01
C VAL A 493 -27.30 -7.48 6.81
N ALA A 494 -26.69 -6.31 6.94
CA ALA A 494 -27.37 -5.03 6.76
C ALA A 494 -27.68 -4.77 5.28
N ASN A 495 -28.93 -4.40 4.98
CA ASN A 495 -29.34 -4.06 3.62
C ASN A 495 -28.91 -2.62 3.28
N ASP A 496 -27.83 -2.50 2.52
CA ASP A 496 -27.27 -1.23 2.05
C ASP A 496 -27.76 -0.83 0.64
N SER A 497 -28.76 -1.53 0.11
CA SER A 497 -29.34 -1.29 -1.23
C SER A 497 -30.45 -0.24 -1.25
N THR A 498 -30.99 0.12 -0.09
CA THR A 498 -32.10 1.07 0.10
C THR A 498 -31.59 2.25 0.92
N GLN A 499 -31.73 3.49 0.39
CA GLN A 499 -31.42 4.68 1.19
C GLN A 499 -32.36 4.80 2.40
N PRO A 500 -31.92 5.39 3.52
CA PRO A 500 -32.83 5.82 4.56
C PRO A 500 -33.85 6.79 3.96
N GLU A 501 -35.14 6.55 4.18
CA GLU A 501 -36.16 7.56 3.89
C GLU A 501 -35.80 8.84 4.64
N ALA A 502 -35.81 9.98 3.94
CA ALA A 502 -35.61 11.26 4.59
C ALA A 502 -36.63 11.40 5.72
N PRO A 503 -36.23 11.83 6.93
CA PRO A 503 -37.18 12.02 8.02
C PRO A 503 -38.28 12.97 7.55
N ALA A 504 -39.54 12.54 7.70
CA ALA A 504 -40.69 13.37 7.40
C ALA A 504 -40.52 14.70 8.12
N SER A 505 -40.43 15.79 7.35
CA SER A 505 -40.43 17.14 7.90
C SER A 505 -41.69 17.28 8.76
N ASP A 506 -41.50 17.40 10.07
CA ASP A 506 -42.52 17.89 10.99
C ASP A 506 -42.86 19.32 10.56
N ARG A 507 -43.84 19.42 9.66
CA ARG A 507 -44.62 20.64 9.46
C ARG A 507 -45.45 20.82 10.72
N VAL A 508 -44.85 21.45 11.73
CA VAL A 508 -45.60 22.10 12.79
C VAL A 508 -46.46 23.17 12.11
N LYS A 509 -47.74 22.85 11.94
CA LYS A 509 -48.78 23.82 11.63
C LYS A 509 -48.82 24.81 12.80
N LEU A 510 -48.37 26.04 12.59
CA LEU A 510 -48.85 27.14 13.42
C LEU A 510 -50.33 27.35 13.11
N THR A 511 -51.19 26.93 14.02
CA THR A 511 -52.58 27.39 14.10
C THR A 511 -52.63 28.60 15.02
N THR A 512 -53.02 29.73 14.41
CA THR A 512 -53.65 30.96 14.96
C THR A 512 -53.02 31.63 16.17
#